data_AF-A0A1D1YZF7-F1
#
_entry.id   AF-A0A1D1YZF7-F1
#
_cell.length_a   1.000
_cell.length_b   1.000
_cell.length_c   1.000
_cell.angle_alpha   90.00
_cell.angle_beta   90.00
_cell.angle_gamma   90.00
#
_symmetry.space_group_name_H-M   'P 1'
#
loop_
_entity.id
_entity.type
_entity.pdbx_description
1 polymer ?
#
loop_
_entity_poly.entity_id
_entity_poly.type
_entity_poly.pdbx_seq_one_letter_code
_entity_poly.pdbx_strand_id
1 'polypeptide(L)'
;GSHVKPTETHSETVVEEVIVTEEVTIATGKGGHLDSELIVSGAAYQALRKFKCQRNKVKTTTAYDKTDAVEKVSVYAKAEVDKLVAKNETHNKEDVSSRAVRVARFLLENYYDDVNDCKCFEKEK
;
A
#
# COMPACT_ATOMS: atom_id res chain seq x y z
N GLY A 1 18.33 41.83 45.03
CA GLY A 1 18.68 40.40 45.05
C GLY A 1 17.43 39.61 45.24
N SER A 2 16.99 38.89 44.21
CA SER A 2 15.92 37.90 44.29
C SER A 2 16.40 36.69 43.53
N HIS A 3 16.69 35.62 44.26
CA HIS A 3 17.02 34.32 43.72
C HIS A 3 15.73 33.67 43.22
N VAL A 4 15.66 33.35 41.92
CA VAL A 4 14.70 32.38 41.40
C VAL A 4 15.50 31.24 40.81
N LYS A 5 15.42 30.11 41.49
CA LYS A 5 15.98 28.81 41.13
C LYS A 5 15.26 28.30 39.87
N PRO A 6 15.95 27.79 38.84
CA PRO A 6 15.27 27.08 37.76
C PRO A 6 14.87 25.69 38.26
N THR A 7 13.58 25.39 38.20
CA THR A 7 13.08 24.03 38.38
C THR A 7 13.29 23.28 37.07
N GLU A 8 14.28 22.39 37.04
CA GLU A 8 14.42 21.39 35.98
C GLU A 8 13.32 20.34 36.15
N THR A 9 12.30 20.41 35.30
CA THR A 9 11.38 19.29 35.11
C THR A 9 12.01 18.39 34.06
N HIS A 10 12.70 17.35 34.51
CA HIS A 10 13.02 16.20 33.67
C HIS A 10 11.70 15.52 33.31
N SER A 11 11.11 15.90 32.18
CA SER A 11 10.15 15.03 31.50
C SER A 11 10.97 13.91 30.87
N GLU A 12 11.11 12.81 31.60
CA GLU A 12 11.39 11.50 31.02
C GLU A 12 10.31 11.27 29.96
N THR A 13 10.68 11.58 28.72
CA THR A 13 9.88 11.20 27.57
C THR A 13 10.20 9.74 27.42
N VAL A 14 9.36 8.88 28.01
CA VAL A 14 9.34 7.46 27.68
C VAL A 14 9.14 7.42 26.18
N VAL A 15 10.23 7.19 25.46
CA VAL A 15 10.19 6.85 24.05
C VAL A 15 9.55 5.48 24.06
N GLU A 16 8.23 5.45 23.99
CA GLU A 16 7.50 4.23 23.72
C GLU A 16 7.99 3.83 22.33
N GLU A 17 8.96 2.92 22.34
CA GLU A 17 9.46 2.23 21.18
C GLU A 17 8.26 1.50 20.60
N VAL A 18 7.56 2.21 19.72
CA VAL A 18 6.52 1.63 18.87
C VAL A 18 7.29 0.66 17.98
N ILE A 19 7.37 -0.57 18.43
CA ILE A 19 7.74 -1.72 17.62
C ILE A 19 6.73 -1.71 16.47
N VAL A 20 7.14 -1.18 15.33
CA VAL A 20 6.36 -1.16 14.09
C VAL A 20 6.32 -2.59 13.57
N THR A 21 5.51 -3.43 14.21
CA THR A 21 4.99 -4.65 13.59
C THR A 21 3.95 -4.23 12.57
N GLU A 22 4.41 -3.99 11.35
CA GLU A 22 3.82 -4.35 10.05
C GLU A 22 2.30 -4.62 9.99
N GLU A 23 1.47 -3.73 10.53
CA GLU A 23 0.09 -3.54 10.09
C GLU A 23 -0.09 -2.05 9.90
N VAL A 24 -0.21 -1.62 8.64
CA VAL A 24 -0.50 -0.24 8.27
C VAL A 24 -1.85 0.13 8.88
N THR A 25 -1.84 0.62 10.12
CA THR A 25 -3.00 1.22 10.76
C THR A 25 -3.13 2.61 10.19
N ILE A 26 -3.80 2.67 9.04
CA ILE A 26 -4.25 3.92 8.43
C ILE A 26 -5.09 4.64 9.48
N ALA A 27 -4.58 5.75 10.00
CA ALA A 27 -5.28 6.60 10.95
C ALA A 27 -6.57 7.11 10.29
N THR A 28 -7.67 6.38 10.49
CA THR A 28 -8.99 6.74 9.99
C THR A 28 -9.59 7.77 10.93
N GLY A 29 -9.43 9.05 10.59
CA GLY A 29 -10.17 10.12 11.25
C GLY A 29 -11.67 9.82 11.18
N LYS A 30 -12.33 9.80 12.35
CA LYS A 30 -13.77 9.56 12.59
C LYS A 30 -14.58 9.20 11.33
N GLY A 31 -14.58 7.91 10.99
CA GLY A 31 -15.43 7.36 9.94
C GLY A 31 -14.71 6.64 8.81
N GLY A 32 -13.57 5.98 9.03
CA GLY A 32 -13.10 4.86 8.19
C GLY A 32 -12.79 5.13 6.71
N HIS A 33 -12.99 6.36 6.22
CA HIS A 33 -13.06 6.65 4.80
C HIS A 33 -11.67 6.96 4.26
N LEU A 34 -11.23 6.17 3.29
CA LEU A 34 -9.99 6.39 2.55
C LEU A 34 -10.21 7.53 1.56
N ASP A 35 -9.26 8.44 1.44
CA ASP A 35 -9.23 9.38 0.33
C ASP A 35 -8.91 8.67 -1.00
N SER A 36 -9.15 9.34 -2.12
CA SER A 36 -8.96 8.75 -3.44
C SER A 36 -7.50 8.38 -3.73
N GLU A 37 -6.53 9.14 -3.23
CA GLU A 37 -5.10 8.87 -3.48
C GLU A 37 -4.64 7.62 -2.75
N LEU A 38 -5.17 7.39 -1.55
CA LEU A 38 -4.90 6.20 -0.77
C LEU A 38 -5.55 4.96 -1.39
N ILE A 39 -6.74 5.10 -1.97
CA ILE A 39 -7.36 4.02 -2.76
C ILE A 39 -6.54 3.71 -4.01
N VAL A 40 -6.15 4.73 -4.78
CA VAL A 40 -5.32 4.59 -5.99
C VAL A 40 -4.00 3.89 -5.66
N SER A 41 -3.26 4.40 -4.68
CA SER A 41 -1.93 3.91 -4.31
C SER A 41 -2.01 2.50 -3.72
N GLY A 42 -2.97 2.25 -2.84
CA GLY A 42 -3.21 0.94 -2.25
C GLY A 42 -3.58 -0.12 -3.29
N ALA A 43 -4.50 0.21 -4.21
CA ALA A 43 -4.89 -0.69 -5.29
C ALA A 43 -3.72 -1.03 -6.23
N ALA A 44 -2.93 -0.02 -6.61
CA ALA A 44 -1.76 -0.21 -7.46
C ALA A 44 -0.70 -1.10 -6.81
N TYR A 45 -0.39 -0.86 -5.53
CA TYR A 45 0.58 -1.66 -4.79
C TYR A 45 0.12 -3.12 -4.66
N GLN A 46 -1.14 -3.35 -4.28
CA GLN A 46 -1.68 -4.70 -4.16
C GLN A 46 -1.73 -5.45 -5.50
N ALA A 47 -2.01 -4.74 -6.60
CA ALA A 47 -1.98 -5.31 -7.94
C ALA A 47 -0.58 -5.83 -8.31
N LEU A 48 0.45 -5.01 -8.09
CA LEU A 48 1.83 -5.36 -8.36
C LEU A 48 2.30 -6.53 -7.49
N ARG A 49 2.00 -6.46 -6.19
CA ARG A 49 2.29 -7.53 -5.23
C ARG A 49 1.63 -8.84 -5.64
N LYS A 50 0.35 -8.83 -6.02
CA LYS A 50 -0.37 -10.03 -6.48
C LYS A 50 0.30 -10.64 -7.73
N PHE A 51 0.66 -9.81 -8.70
CA PHE A 51 1.36 -10.27 -9.90
C PHE A 51 2.71 -10.91 -9.57
N LYS A 52 3.55 -10.26 -8.75
CA LYS A 52 4.85 -10.79 -8.30
C LYS A 52 4.70 -12.12 -7.56
N CYS A 53 3.75 -12.18 -6.62
CA CYS A 53 3.47 -13.39 -5.85
C CYS A 53 2.99 -14.55 -6.74
N GLN A 54 2.16 -14.30 -7.77
CA GLN A 54 1.76 -15.34 -8.72
C GLN A 54 2.92 -15.84 -9.57
N ARG A 55 3.79 -14.95 -10.05
CA ARG A 55 4.98 -15.33 -10.82
C ARG A 55 5.96 -16.16 -9.99
N ASN A 56 6.20 -15.76 -8.73
CA ASN A 56 7.09 -16.49 -7.82
C ASN A 56 6.62 -17.93 -7.55
N LYS A 57 5.30 -18.17 -7.51
CA LYS A 57 4.73 -19.53 -7.35
C LYS A 57 5.08 -20.48 -8.50
N VAL A 58 5.27 -19.95 -9.70
CA VAL A 58 5.60 -20.74 -10.90
C VAL A 58 7.11 -21.07 -10.97
N LYS A 59 7.94 -20.52 -10.06
CA LYS A 59 9.40 -20.75 -9.97
C LYS A 59 10.12 -20.68 -11.34
N THR A 60 9.68 -19.77 -12.20
CA THR A 60 10.26 -19.61 -13.54
C THR A 60 11.34 -18.54 -13.55
N THR A 61 12.46 -18.84 -14.22
CA THR A 61 13.55 -17.88 -14.50
C THR A 61 13.31 -17.09 -15.79
N THR A 62 12.30 -17.47 -16.59
CA THR A 62 11.99 -16.83 -17.87
C THR A 62 11.48 -15.41 -17.64
N ALA A 63 12.03 -14.42 -18.36
CA ALA A 63 11.48 -13.06 -18.41
C ALA A 63 9.97 -13.08 -18.73
N TYR A 64 9.17 -12.22 -18.10
CA TYR A 64 7.76 -12.09 -18.47
C TYR A 64 7.61 -11.24 -19.73
N ASP A 65 6.54 -11.49 -20.48
CA ASP A 65 6.09 -10.55 -21.49
C ASP A 65 5.53 -9.29 -20.81
N LYS A 66 6.10 -8.13 -21.17
CA LYS A 66 5.73 -6.86 -20.54
C LYS A 66 4.28 -6.47 -20.83
N THR A 67 3.75 -6.81 -22.00
CA THR A 67 2.38 -6.47 -22.39
C THR A 67 1.37 -7.28 -21.56
N ASP A 68 1.57 -8.58 -21.45
CA ASP A 68 0.79 -9.48 -20.59
C ASP A 68 0.86 -9.07 -19.12
N ALA A 69 2.05 -8.67 -18.64
CA ALA A 69 2.19 -8.17 -17.28
C ALA A 69 1.41 -6.88 -17.03
N VAL A 70 1.48 -5.92 -17.96
CA VAL A 70 0.71 -4.67 -17.88
C VAL A 70 -0.80 -4.96 -17.87
N GLU A 71 -1.27 -5.89 -18.72
CA GLU A 71 -2.68 -6.29 -18.74
C GLU A 71 -3.10 -6.90 -17.39
N LYS A 72 -2.31 -7.84 -16.86
CA LYS A 72 -2.58 -8.49 -15.56
C LYS A 72 -2.62 -7.51 -14.40
N VAL A 73 -1.62 -6.63 -14.27
CA VAL A 73 -1.62 -5.63 -13.18
C VAL A 73 -2.76 -4.64 -13.33
N SER A 74 -3.16 -4.30 -14.57
CA SER A 74 -4.31 -3.43 -14.82
C SER A 74 -5.62 -4.06 -14.34
N VAL A 75 -5.83 -5.35 -14.62
CA VAL A 75 -6.99 -6.11 -14.14
C VAL A 75 -6.99 -6.19 -12.62
N TYR A 76 -5.84 -6.45 -12.00
CA TYR A 76 -5.74 -6.54 -10.54
C TYR A 76 -5.96 -5.20 -9.85
N ALA A 77 -5.47 -4.09 -10.42
CA ALA A 77 -5.67 -2.76 -9.88
C ALA A 77 -7.16 -2.39 -9.89
N LYS A 78 -7.86 -2.61 -11.02
CA LYS A 78 -9.31 -2.39 -11.10
C LYS A 78 -10.07 -3.23 -10.07
N ALA A 79 -9.75 -4.52 -9.98
CA ALA A 79 -10.40 -5.41 -9.02
C ALA A 79 -10.18 -5.01 -7.55
N GLU A 80 -9.06 -4.35 -7.23
CA GLU A 80 -8.80 -3.83 -5.89
C GLU A 80 -9.51 -2.50 -5.63
N VAL A 81 -9.56 -1.61 -6.62
CA VAL A 81 -10.38 -0.38 -6.56
C VAL A 81 -11.84 -0.72 -6.30
N ASP A 82 -12.39 -1.73 -6.95
CA ASP A 82 -13.77 -2.19 -6.73
C ASP A 82 -14.05 -2.52 -5.25
N LYS A 83 -13.10 -3.17 -4.56
CA LYS A 83 -13.23 -3.52 -3.14
C LYS A 83 -13.09 -2.32 -2.22
N LEU A 84 -12.18 -1.42 -2.56
CA LEU A 84 -11.89 -0.24 -1.74
C LEU A 84 -13.00 0.80 -1.90
N VAL A 85 -13.48 1.07 -3.11
CA VAL A 85 -14.60 2.01 -3.37
C VAL A 85 -15.92 1.48 -2.81
N ALA A 86 -16.17 0.17 -2.81
CA ALA A 86 -17.37 -0.39 -2.15
C ALA A 86 -17.42 -0.09 -0.64
N LYS A 87 -16.28 0.22 -0.01
CA LYS A 87 -16.20 0.65 1.40
C LYS A 87 -16.10 2.18 1.54
N ASN A 88 -16.01 2.89 0.41
CA ASN A 88 -15.73 4.31 0.29
C ASN A 88 -16.57 4.92 -0.85
N GLU A 89 -17.89 4.74 -0.81
CA GLU A 89 -18.83 4.94 -1.93
C GLU A 89 -18.92 6.38 -2.48
N THR A 90 -18.20 7.35 -1.91
CA THR A 90 -18.21 8.75 -2.35
C THR A 90 -17.27 9.04 -3.51
N HIS A 91 -16.44 8.09 -3.94
CA HIS A 91 -15.42 8.32 -4.97
C HIS A 91 -15.88 7.88 -6.35
N ASN A 92 -15.47 8.62 -7.38
CA ASN A 92 -15.71 8.24 -8.77
C ASN A 92 -14.87 6.99 -9.12
N LYS A 93 -15.54 5.86 -9.29
CA LYS A 93 -14.92 4.56 -9.51
C LYS A 93 -14.08 4.53 -10.79
N GLU A 94 -14.58 5.09 -11.88
CA GLU A 94 -13.91 5.09 -13.19
C GLU A 94 -12.62 5.90 -13.15
N ASP A 95 -12.64 7.08 -12.52
CA ASP A 95 -11.47 7.94 -12.34
C ASP A 95 -10.41 7.25 -11.47
N VAL A 96 -10.80 6.78 -10.30
CA VAL A 96 -9.91 6.08 -9.36
C VAL A 96 -9.31 4.83 -10.01
N SER A 97 -10.11 4.07 -10.77
CA SER A 97 -9.64 2.90 -11.53
C SER A 97 -8.62 3.28 -12.59
N SER A 98 -8.87 4.34 -13.36
CA SER A 98 -7.97 4.83 -14.40
C SER A 98 -6.63 5.31 -13.80
N ARG A 99 -6.66 5.98 -12.65
CA ARG A 99 -5.45 6.42 -11.95
C ARG A 99 -4.69 5.24 -11.33
N ALA A 100 -5.38 4.30 -10.68
CA ALA A 100 -4.77 3.10 -10.13
C ALA A 100 -4.05 2.26 -11.19
N VAL A 101 -4.64 2.09 -12.38
CA VAL A 101 -4.00 1.39 -13.50
C VAL A 101 -2.73 2.10 -13.95
N ARG A 102 -2.75 3.44 -14.08
CA ARG A 102 -1.57 4.23 -14.45
C ARG A 102 -0.44 4.07 -13.44
N VAL A 103 -0.75 4.14 -12.14
CA VAL A 103 0.23 3.95 -11.07
C VAL A 103 0.76 2.52 -11.06
N ALA A 104 -0.10 1.51 -11.18
CA ALA A 104 0.31 0.10 -11.21
C ALA A 104 1.27 -0.19 -12.37
N ARG A 105 0.97 0.36 -13.56
CA ARG A 105 1.85 0.27 -14.72
C ARG A 105 3.20 0.94 -14.48
N PHE A 106 3.19 2.17 -13.95
CA PHE A 106 4.42 2.88 -13.62
C PHE A 106 5.29 2.09 -12.64
N LEU A 107 4.69 1.52 -11.59
CA LEU A 107 5.41 0.70 -10.62
C LEU A 107 5.96 -0.60 -11.24
N LEU A 108 5.19 -1.27 -12.10
CA LEU A 108 5.67 -2.45 -12.83
C LEU A 108 6.84 -2.13 -13.77
N GLU A 109 6.80 -0.99 -14.45
CA GLU A 109 7.82 -0.61 -15.44
C GLU A 109 9.12 -0.12 -14.80
N ASN A 110 9.06 0.48 -13.59
CA ASN A 110 10.19 1.16 -12.98
C ASN A 110 10.69 0.53 -11.67
N TYR A 111 9.84 -0.20 -10.95
CA TYR A 111 10.12 -0.62 -9.56
C TYR A 111 9.80 -2.11 -9.32
N TYR A 112 9.49 -2.89 -10.34
CA TYR A 112 9.10 -4.30 -10.16
C TYR A 112 10.17 -5.14 -9.42
N ASP A 113 11.44 -4.90 -9.74
CA ASP A 113 12.57 -5.59 -9.11
C ASP A 113 12.84 -5.07 -7.68
N ASP A 114 12.49 -3.81 -7.40
CA ASP A 114 12.72 -3.14 -6.10
C ASP A 114 11.66 -3.46 -5.03
N VAL A 115 10.49 -3.97 -5.40
CA VAL A 115 9.46 -4.41 -4.44
C VAL A 115 9.88 -5.72 -3.78
N ASN A 116 10.82 -5.65 -2.84
CA ASN A 116 11.57 -6.82 -2.35
C ASN A 116 10.86 -7.73 -1.34
N ASP A 117 9.61 -7.45 -0.95
CA ASP A 117 8.86 -8.30 -0.02
C ASP A 117 7.51 -8.75 -0.58
N CYS A 118 7.50 -9.88 -1.28
CA CYS A 118 6.29 -10.71 -1.38
C CYS A 118 6.32 -11.71 -0.22
N LYS A 119 6.00 -11.26 1.01
CA LYS A 119 5.34 -12.17 1.97
C LYS A 119 3.99 -12.48 1.36
N CYS A 120 3.92 -13.42 0.41
CA CYS A 120 2.66 -13.86 -0.18
C CYS A 120 1.78 -14.24 1.01
N PHE A 121 0.66 -13.56 1.25
CA PHE A 121 -0.29 -14.05 2.25
C PHE A 121 -0.86 -15.35 1.66
N GLU A 122 -0.20 -16.46 1.98
CA GLU A 122 -0.79 -17.77 1.82
C GLU A 122 -2.03 -17.73 2.71
N LYS A 123 -3.20 -17.89 2.10
CA LYS A 123 -4.35 -18.28 2.90
C LYS A 123 -3.97 -19.66 3.42
N GLU A 124 -3.59 -19.74 4.70
CA GLU A 124 -3.58 -20.99 5.43
C GLU A 124 -4.95 -21.65 5.18
N LYS A 125 -4.91 -22.90 4.72
CA LYS A 125 -6.09 -23.71 4.42
C LYS A 125 -6.69 -24.26 5.69
#